data_AF-A0A970YEJ6-F1
#
_entry.id   AF-A0A970YEJ6-F1
#
_cell.length_a   1.000
_cell.length_b   1.000
_cell.length_c   1.000
_cell.angle_alpha   90.00
_cell.angle_beta   90.00
_cell.angle_gamma   90.00
#
_symmetry.space_group_name_H-M   'P 1'
#
loop_
_entity.id
_entity.type
_entity.pdbx_description
1 polymer ?
#
loop_
_entity_poly.entity_id
_entity_poly.type
_entity_poly.pdbx_seq_one_letter_code
_entity_poly.pdbx_strand_id
1 'polypeptide(L)'
;MRLTDRVYLVGSGANGFYLSHASDCSVYAVDCDGPIVLVDAGVGYEGTDLIWQNLLRDGLDPNSVTHLLLTHKHADHSGGAVDWHERVGAKTMATA
;
A
#
# COMPACT_ATOMS: atom_id res chain seq x y z
N MET A 1 -8.52 -6.66 3.01
CA MET A 1 -9.82 -6.60 3.71
C MET A 1 -10.64 -5.46 3.14
N ARG A 2 -11.75 -5.76 2.45
CA ARG A 2 -12.64 -4.73 1.88
C ARG A 2 -13.39 -3.98 2.98
N LEU A 3 -13.28 -2.65 3.03
CA LEU A 3 -13.93 -1.78 4.02
C LEU A 3 -15.17 -1.11 3.45
N THR A 4 -15.11 -0.69 2.19
CA THR A 4 -16.23 -0.11 1.43
C THR A 4 -16.23 -0.69 0.03
N ASP A 5 -17.09 -0.19 -0.85
CA ASP A 5 -17.11 -0.69 -2.22
C ASP A 5 -15.78 -0.51 -2.97
N ARG A 6 -14.97 0.48 -2.59
CA ARG A 6 -13.74 0.87 -3.31
C ARG A 6 -12.51 1.02 -2.42
N VAL A 7 -12.64 0.86 -1.10
CA VAL A 7 -11.54 1.07 -0.15
C VAL A 7 -11.22 -0.23 0.57
N TYR A 8 -9.94 -0.59 0.59
CA TYR A 8 -9.42 -1.85 1.10
C TYR A 8 -8.28 -1.57 2.07
N LEU A 9 -8.25 -2.28 3.20
CA LEU A 9 -7.07 -2.36 4.06
C LEU A 9 -6.18 -3.50 3.57
N VAL A 10 -4.99 -3.15 3.07
CA VAL A 10 -4.05 -4.08 2.40
C VAL A 10 -2.70 -4.19 3.09
N GLY A 11 -2.41 -3.33 4.07
CA GLY A 11 -1.27 -3.47 4.98
C GLY A 11 -1.64 -3.02 6.39
N SER A 12 -1.06 -3.65 7.40
CA SER A 12 -1.22 -3.27 8.81
C SER A 12 -0.22 -4.05 9.66
N GLY A 13 0.61 -3.36 10.44
CA GLY A 13 1.59 -3.98 11.33
C GLY A 13 1.01 -4.54 12.62
N ALA A 14 1.91 -4.89 13.56
CA ALA A 14 1.57 -5.60 14.80
C ALA A 14 0.71 -4.78 15.77
N ASN A 15 0.77 -3.45 15.69
CA ASN A 15 -0.08 -2.54 16.47
C ASN A 15 -1.46 -2.31 15.83
N GLY A 16 -1.74 -2.96 14.69
CA GLY A 16 -3.03 -2.90 13.99
C GLY A 16 -3.62 -4.30 13.81
N PHE A 17 -3.88 -4.67 12.56
CA PHE A 17 -4.53 -5.94 12.20
C PHE A 17 -3.55 -7.04 11.79
N TYR A 18 -2.24 -6.76 11.84
CA TYR A 18 -1.17 -7.71 11.55
C TYR A 18 -1.37 -8.46 10.22
N LEU A 19 -1.61 -7.68 9.16
CA LEU A 19 -1.88 -8.15 7.80
C LEU A 19 -0.63 -8.16 6.91
N SER A 20 0.40 -7.41 7.29
CA SER A 20 1.65 -7.28 6.54
C SER A 20 2.84 -7.26 7.51
N HIS A 21 3.94 -6.59 7.19
CA HIS A 21 5.12 -6.60 8.04
C HIS A 21 4.82 -5.95 9.40
N ALA A 22 5.42 -6.46 10.49
CA ALA A 22 5.12 -6.04 11.85
C ALA A 22 5.27 -4.53 12.10
N SER A 23 6.20 -3.91 11.37
CA SER A 23 6.50 -2.48 11.43
C SER A 23 5.70 -1.63 10.44
N ASP A 24 4.75 -2.19 9.69
CA ASP A 24 3.95 -1.40 8.75
C ASP A 24 2.90 -0.54 9.49
N CYS A 25 2.65 0.64 8.94
CA CYS A 25 1.42 1.37 9.21
C CYS A 25 0.19 0.67 8.61
N SER A 26 -0.98 1.29 8.72
CA SER A 26 -2.14 0.84 7.93
C SER A 26 -2.03 1.38 6.51
N VAL A 27 -1.96 0.48 5.54
CA VAL A 27 -1.90 0.82 4.10
C VAL A 27 -3.25 0.53 3.47
N TYR A 28 -3.79 1.52 2.75
CA TYR A 28 -5.09 1.41 2.10
C TYR A 28 -4.94 1.42 0.60
N ALA A 29 -5.73 0.60 -0.09
CA ALA A 29 -5.90 0.66 -1.54
C ALA A 29 -7.26 1.29 -1.87
N VAL A 30 -7.25 2.23 -2.80
CA VAL A 30 -8.45 2.86 -3.36
C VAL A 30 -8.55 2.44 -4.82
N ASP A 31 -9.63 1.72 -5.16
CA ASP A 31 -9.98 1.35 -6.53
C ASP A 31 -10.66 2.53 -7.24
N CYS A 32 -10.01 3.02 -8.29
CA CYS A 32 -10.46 4.12 -9.13
C CYS A 32 -11.06 3.64 -10.46
N ASP A 33 -11.75 2.49 -10.48
CA ASP A 33 -12.29 1.83 -11.67
C ASP A 33 -11.17 1.47 -12.67
N GLY A 34 -10.14 0.77 -12.16
CA GLY A 34 -8.98 0.32 -12.93
C GLY A 34 -7.68 0.69 -12.24
N PRO A 35 -7.25 1.97 -12.25
CA PRO A 35 -6.08 2.39 -11.49
C PRO A 35 -6.30 2.21 -9.99
N ILE A 36 -5.25 1.82 -9.28
CA ILE A 36 -5.22 1.75 -7.83
C ILE A 36 -4.31 2.84 -7.31
N VAL A 37 -4.79 3.52 -6.26
CA VAL A 37 -4.00 4.45 -5.46
C VAL A 37 -3.78 3.84 -4.09
N LEU A 38 -2.53 3.75 -3.66
CA LEU A 38 -2.21 3.36 -2.29
C LEU A 38 -2.11 4.62 -1.41
N VAL A 39 -2.70 4.57 -0.22
CA VAL A 39 -2.44 5.52 0.86
C VAL A 39 -1.40 4.88 1.77
N ASP A 40 -0.23 5.52 1.84
CA ASP A 40 1.02 4.99 2.37
C ASP A 40 1.56 3.75 1.62
N ALA A 41 2.80 3.37 1.92
CA ALA A 41 3.57 2.35 1.19
C ALA A 41 4.14 1.26 2.10
N GLY A 42 3.95 1.35 3.41
CA GLY A 42 4.58 0.44 4.37
C GLY A 42 6.08 0.70 4.55
N VAL A 43 6.76 -0.21 5.24
CA VAL A 43 8.20 -0.17 5.53
C VAL A 43 9.08 -0.58 4.35
N GLY A 44 8.52 -1.25 3.35
CA GLY A 44 9.26 -1.82 2.22
C GLY A 44 9.71 -3.26 2.45
N TYR A 45 10.60 -3.75 1.58
CA TYR A 45 11.14 -5.11 1.60
C TYR A 45 10.03 -6.18 1.56
N GLU A 46 10.06 -7.11 2.52
CA GLU A 46 9.07 -8.17 2.72
C GLU A 46 7.66 -7.60 2.97
N GLY A 47 7.56 -6.37 3.52
CA GLY A 47 6.28 -5.68 3.72
C GLY A 47 5.56 -5.39 2.40
N THR A 48 6.31 -4.96 1.37
CA THR A 48 5.75 -4.72 0.03
C THR A 48 5.20 -6.01 -0.58
N ASP A 49 5.87 -7.14 -0.38
CA ASP A 49 5.41 -8.44 -0.88
C ASP A 49 4.10 -8.89 -0.22
N LEU A 50 3.95 -8.67 1.09
CA LEU A 50 2.72 -9.00 1.81
C LEU A 50 1.56 -8.09 1.38
N ILE A 51 1.82 -6.79 1.20
CA ILE A 51 0.81 -5.85 0.69
C ILE A 51 0.39 -6.24 -0.74
N TRP A 52 1.35 -6.62 -1.60
CA TRP A 52 1.10 -7.13 -2.94
C TRP A 52 0.18 -8.36 -2.92
N GLN A 53 0.45 -9.33 -2.04
CA GLN A 53 -0.39 -10.52 -1.88
C GLN A 53 -1.78 -10.18 -1.34
N ASN A 54 -1.88 -9.20 -0.44
CA ASN A 54 -3.17 -8.75 0.10
C ASN A 54 -4.05 -8.10 -0.97
N LEU A 55 -3.48 -7.31 -1.88
CA LEU A 55 -4.18 -6.78 -3.07
C LEU A 55 -4.76 -7.92 -3.92
N LEU A 56 -3.93 -8.91 -4.29
CA LEU A 56 -4.36 -10.07 -5.07
C LEU A 56 -5.49 -10.85 -4.38
N ARG A 57 -5.37 -11.07 -3.07
CA ARG A 57 -6.39 -11.76 -2.27
C ARG A 57 -7.73 -11.04 -2.29
N ASP A 58 -7.71 -9.70 -2.34
CA ASP A 58 -8.92 -8.88 -2.41
C ASP A 58 -9.45 -8.68 -3.84
N GLY A 59 -8.86 -9.36 -4.84
CA GLY A 59 -9.27 -9.29 -6.24
C GLY A 59 -8.77 -8.06 -6.99
N LEU A 60 -7.78 -7.35 -6.42
CA LEU A 60 -7.14 -6.19 -7.02
C LEU A 60 -5.86 -6.61 -7.74
N ASP A 61 -5.62 -6.12 -8.95
CA ASP A 61 -4.36 -6.33 -9.67
C ASP A 61 -3.29 -5.34 -9.18
N PRO A 62 -2.22 -5.79 -8.50
CA PRO A 62 -1.18 -4.89 -8.00
C PRO A 62 -0.43 -4.15 -9.11
N ASN A 63 -0.42 -4.66 -10.35
CA ASN A 63 0.16 -3.95 -11.49
C ASN A 63 -0.64 -2.71 -11.88
N SER A 64 -1.87 -2.59 -11.38
CA SER A 64 -2.71 -1.40 -11.56
C SER A 64 -2.42 -0.30 -10.53
N VAL A 65 -1.48 -0.51 -9.59
CA VAL A 65 -1.02 0.56 -8.68
C VAL A 65 -0.26 1.61 -9.47
N THR A 66 -0.81 2.83 -9.49
CA THR A 66 -0.25 3.95 -10.28
C THR A 66 0.30 5.07 -9.40
N HIS A 67 -0.23 5.24 -8.19
CA HIS A 67 0.13 6.35 -7.30
C HIS A 67 0.22 5.89 -5.85
N LEU A 68 1.12 6.53 -5.13
CA LEU A 68 1.25 6.47 -3.68
C LEU A 68 0.92 7.85 -3.13
N LEU A 69 -0.06 7.94 -2.23
CA LEU A 69 -0.33 9.14 -1.43
C LEU A 69 0.27 8.92 -0.05
N LEU A 70 1.42 9.54 0.21
CA LEU A 70 2.08 9.43 1.51
C LEU A 70 1.50 10.44 2.48
N THR A 71 1.04 9.96 3.63
CA THR A 71 0.54 10.82 4.70
C THR A 71 1.66 11.66 5.32
N HIS A 72 2.82 11.03 5.55
CA HIS A 72 4.04 11.67 6.05
C HIS A 72 5.27 10.75 5.84
N LYS A 73 6.45 11.20 6.29
CA LYS A 73 7.76 10.63 5.94
C LYS A 73 8.28 9.49 6.83
N HIS A 74 7.54 9.04 7.83
CA HIS A 74 8.07 7.99 8.71
C HIS A 74 8.21 6.68 7.93
N ALA A 75 9.20 5.87 8.35
CA ALA A 75 9.63 4.71 7.58
C ALA A 75 8.51 3.69 7.38
N ASP A 76 7.64 3.50 8.36
CA ASP A 76 6.46 2.63 8.30
C ASP A 76 5.38 3.10 7.32
N HIS A 77 5.45 4.34 6.86
CA HIS A 77 4.56 4.94 5.86
C HIS A 77 5.22 5.06 4.48
N SER A 78 6.48 5.51 4.41
CA SER A 78 7.14 5.86 3.14
C SER A 78 8.22 4.87 2.70
N GLY A 79 8.61 3.91 3.55
CA GLY A 79 9.74 3.01 3.30
C GLY A 79 9.59 2.18 2.04
N GLY A 80 8.38 1.69 1.75
CA GLY A 80 8.09 0.89 0.56
C GLY A 80 7.93 1.69 -0.73
N ALA A 81 8.08 3.01 -0.72
CA ALA A 81 7.84 3.83 -1.90
C ALA A 81 8.79 3.49 -3.06
N VAL A 82 10.06 3.16 -2.76
CA VAL A 82 11.03 2.74 -3.79
C VAL A 82 10.64 1.40 -4.41
N ASP A 83 10.18 0.43 -3.61
CA ASP A 83 9.79 -0.89 -4.12
C ASP A 83 8.61 -0.77 -5.09
N TRP A 84 7.60 0.04 -4.76
CA TRP A 84 6.46 0.29 -5.64
C TRP A 84 6.87 1.03 -6.92
N HIS A 85 7.81 1.97 -6.81
CA HIS A 85 8.34 2.65 -7.99
C HIS A 85 9.09 1.67 -8.92
N GLU A 86 9.97 0.83 -8.37
CA GLU A 86 10.76 -0.13 -9.16
C GLU A 86 9.90 -1.23 -9.79
N ARG A 87 8.85 -1.69 -9.10
CA ARG A 87 7.99 -2.78 -9.57
C ARG A 87 7.00 -2.35 -10.65
N VAL A 88 6.33 -1.19 -10.46
CA VAL A 88 5.19 -0.79 -11.30
C VAL A 88 5.25 0.65 -11.78
N GLY A 89 6.32 1.39 -11.46
CA GLY A 89 6.46 2.80 -11.86
C GLY A 89 5.52 3.74 -11.12
N ALA A 90 5.05 3.36 -9.93
CA ALA A 90 4.13 4.18 -9.14
C ALA A 90 4.72 5.58 -8.86
N LYS A 91 3.87 6.61 -8.96
CA LYS A 91 4.23 8.00 -8.68
C LYS A 91 3.91 8.34 -7.22
N THR A 92 4.90 8.87 -6.53
CA THR A 92 4.74 9.30 -5.13
C THR A 92 4.24 10.74 -5.07
N MET A 93 3.17 10.97 -4.30
CA MET A 93 2.64 12.28 -3.95
C MET A 93 2.72 12.46 -2.44
N ALA A 94 3.27 13.58 -2.00
CA ALA A 94 3.42 13.93 -0.58
C ALA A 94 3.28 15.45 -0.41
N THR A 95 3.13 15.91 0.82
CA THR A 95 3.18 17.34 1.14
C THR A 95 4.58 17.91 0.86
N ALA A 96 4.63 19.15 0.36
CA ALA A 96 5.87 19.88 0.10
C ALA A 96 6.67 20.20 1.37
#